data_AF-A0AAP0HVA3-F1
#
_entry.id   AF-A0AAP0HVA3-F1
#
_cell.length_a   1.000
_cell.length_b   1.000
_cell.length_c   1.000
_cell.angle_alpha   90.00
_cell.angle_beta   90.00
_cell.angle_gamma   90.00
#
_symmetry.space_group_name_H-M   'P 1'
#
loop_
_entity.id
_entity.type
_entity.pdbx_description
1 polymer ?
#
loop_
_entity_poly.entity_id
_entity_poly.type
_entity_poly.pdbx_seq_one_letter_code
_entity_poly.pdbx_strand_id
1 'polypeptide(L)' 'MKPECNSFKTRATQVKAGLEAGFSGIEVVLNPEKPRLGCFEIREDGGDAFFTLLDMKRPFKDLKAVNIDELVSDILKKLK' A
#
# COMPACT_ATOMS: atom_id res chain seq x y z
N MET A 1 16.23 -11.66 -15.18
CA MET A 1 15.25 -10.60 -14.87
C MET A 1 14.43 -11.09 -13.68
N LYS A 2 14.67 -10.56 -12.46
CA LYS A 2 13.96 -11.06 -11.26
C LYS A 2 12.51 -10.59 -11.36
N PRO A 3 11.52 -11.50 -11.40
CA PRO A 3 10.13 -11.09 -11.49
C PRO A 3 9.80 -10.22 -10.29
N GLU A 4 9.17 -9.09 -10.56
CA GLU A 4 8.56 -8.26 -9.53
C GLU A 4 7.71 -9.16 -8.63
N CYS A 5 7.83 -8.96 -7.32
CA CYS A 5 7.26 -9.88 -6.35
C CYS A 5 5.73 -9.77 -6.42
N ASN A 6 5.07 -10.74 -7.08
CA ASN A 6 3.62 -10.74 -7.34
C ASN A 6 2.78 -10.41 -6.10
N SER A 7 3.23 -10.85 -4.92
CA SER A 7 2.58 -10.58 -3.63
C SER A 7 2.43 -9.09 -3.30
N PHE A 8 3.40 -8.25 -3.65
CA PHE A 8 3.32 -6.80 -3.43
C PHE A 8 2.33 -6.16 -4.39
N LYS A 9 2.39 -6.53 -5.67
CA LYS A 9 1.48 -6.00 -6.70
C LYS A 9 0.02 -6.32 -6.37
N THR A 10 -0.29 -7.57 -6.02
CA THR A 10 -1.64 -7.97 -5.64
C THR A 10 -2.15 -7.17 -4.44
N ARG A 11 -1.35 -7.03 -3.38
CA ARG A 11 -1.74 -6.27 -2.19
C ARG A 11 -1.96 -4.80 -2.50
N ALA A 12 -1.08 -4.19 -3.28
CA ALA A 12 -1.21 -2.81 -3.72
C ALA A 12 -2.50 -2.59 -4.54
N THR A 13 -2.84 -3.50 -5.46
CA THR A 13 -4.10 -3.45 -6.21
C THR A 13 -5.32 -3.59 -5.30
N GLN A 14 -5.27 -4.45 -4.28
CA GLN A 14 -6.38 -4.60 -3.32
C GLN A 14 -6.60 -3.34 -2.49
N VAL A 15 -5.53 -2.74 -1.97
CA VAL A 15 -5.60 -1.46 -1.23
C VAL A 15 -6.21 -0.39 -2.13
N LYS A 16 -5.70 -0.26 -3.36
CA LYS A 16 -6.23 0.69 -4.35
C LYS A 16 -7.74 0.51 -4.56
N ALA A 17 -8.18 -0.70 -4.87
CA ALA A 17 -9.59 -0.98 -5.11
C ALA A 17 -10.47 -0.68 -3.88
N GLY A 18 -9.98 -0.98 -2.67
CA GLY A 18 -10.69 -0.69 -1.43
C GLY A 18 -10.83 0.82 -1.17
N LEU A 19 -9.78 1.60 -1.43
CA LEU A 19 -9.82 3.06 -1.29
C LEU A 19 -10.74 3.71 -2.32
N GLU A 20 -10.64 3.30 -3.59
CA GLU A 20 -11.51 3.79 -4.67
C GLU A 20 -13.00 3.45 -4.41
N ALA A 21 -13.28 2.30 -3.80
CA ALA A 21 -14.65 1.91 -3.42
C ALA A 21 -15.18 2.67 -2.19
N GLY A 22 -14.30 2.96 -1.22
CA GLY A 22 -14.69 3.63 0.03
C GLY A 22 -14.79 5.15 -0.06
N PHE A 23 -14.09 5.77 -1.01
CA PHE A 23 -14.10 7.21 -1.21
C PHE A 23 -14.13 7.54 -2.71
N SER A 24 -15.27 8.02 -3.18
CA SER A 24 -15.40 8.51 -4.56
C SER A 24 -14.61 9.80 -4.73
N GLY A 25 -13.46 9.70 -5.41
CA GLY A 25 -12.59 10.83 -5.73
C GLY A 25 -11.12 10.69 -5.32
N ILE A 26 -10.71 9.58 -4.68
CA ILE A 26 -9.28 9.31 -4.44
C ILE A 26 -8.65 8.73 -5.71
N GLU A 27 -7.55 9.35 -6.16
CA GLU A 27 -6.66 8.76 -7.16
C GLU A 27 -5.51 8.03 -6.45
N VAL A 28 -5.49 6.70 -6.54
CA VAL A 28 -4.39 5.90 -5.99
C VAL A 28 -3.40 5.56 -7.10
N VAL A 29 -2.19 6.12 -6.99
CA VAL A 29 -1.06 5.85 -7.90
C VAL A 29 -0.13 4.83 -7.27
N LEU A 30 0.08 3.70 -7.96
CA LEU A 30 0.99 2.65 -7.51
C LEU A 30 2.40 2.88 -8.05
N ASN A 31 3.38 2.99 -7.16
CA ASN A 31 4.79 3.21 -7.49
C ASN A 31 5.01 4.40 -8.46
N PRO A 32 4.62 5.64 -8.09
CA PRO A 32 4.92 6.82 -8.89
C PRO A 32 6.44 7.01 -9.08
N GLU A 33 7.22 6.59 -8.07
CA GLU A 33 8.68 6.59 -8.08
C GLU A 33 9.24 5.17 -8.13
N LYS A 34 10.52 5.05 -8.51
CA LYS A 34 11.19 3.75 -8.65
C LYS A 34 11.16 2.97 -7.33
N PRO A 35 10.49 1.81 -7.28
CA PRO A 35 10.18 1.13 -6.02
C PRO A 35 11.45 0.59 -5.35
N ARG A 36 11.58 0.81 -4.04
CA ARG A 36 12.65 0.21 -3.23
C ARG A 36 12.27 -1.21 -2.81
N LEU A 37 13.23 -2.13 -2.90
CA LEU A 37 13.03 -3.52 -2.51
C LEU A 37 12.68 -3.62 -1.01
N GLY A 38 11.62 -4.34 -0.69
CA GLY A 38 11.18 -4.55 0.69
C GLY A 38 10.50 -3.33 1.33
N CYS A 39 10.07 -2.35 0.53
CA CYS A 39 9.31 -1.20 1.01
C CYS A 39 7.85 -1.30 0.54
N PHE A 40 6.92 -0.99 1.45
CA PHE A 40 5.50 -0.86 1.18
C PHE A 40 4.98 0.31 2.00
N GLU A 41 4.67 1.42 1.35
CA GLU A 41 4.21 2.64 2.00
C GLU A 41 2.99 3.17 1.26
N ILE A 42 2.03 3.70 2.01
CA ILE A 42 0.86 4.41 1.52
C ILE A 42 0.94 5.81 2.11
N ARG A 43 1.05 6.80 1.24
CA ARG A 43 1.13 8.21 1.58
C ARG A 43 0.11 9.01 0.80
N GLU A 44 -0.33 10.11 1.39
CA GLU A 44 -1.08 11.15 0.71
C GLU A 44 -0.16 11.93 -0.27
N ASP A 45 -0.75 12.56 -1.29
CA ASP A 45 -0.01 13.44 -2.19
C ASP A 45 0.57 14.63 -1.40
N GLY A 46 1.90 14.66 -1.27
CA GLY A 46 2.62 15.73 -0.58
C GLY A 46 2.49 15.76 0.95
N GLY A 47 1.84 14.76 1.57
CA GLY A 47 1.55 14.73 3.00
C GLY A 47 2.18 13.56 3.75
N ASP A 48 1.51 13.16 4.84
CA ASP A 48 1.97 12.12 5.75
C ASP A 48 1.75 10.71 5.18
N ALA A 49 2.61 9.79 5.57
CA ALA A 49 2.41 8.38 5.31
C ALA A 49 1.34 7.82 6.26
N PHE A 50 0.23 7.32 5.70
CA PHE A 50 -0.78 6.60 6.47
C PHE A 50 -0.23 5.27 6.99
N PHE A 51 0.62 4.63 6.19
CA PHE A 51 1.18 3.32 6.49
C PHE A 51 2.56 3.18 5.88
N THR A 52 3.54 2.78 6.67
CA THR A 52 4.92 2.65 6.23
C THR A 52 5.49 1.32 6.71
N LEU A 53 5.96 0.51 5.76
CA LEU A 53 6.82 -0.64 6.02
C LEU A 53 8.09 -0.48 5.17
N LEU A 54 9.22 -0.30 5.84
CA LEU A 54 10.53 -0.12 5.21
C LEU A 54 11.46 -1.29 5.55
N ASP A 55 12.45 -1.52 4.69
CA ASP A 55 13.56 -2.47 4.91
C ASP A 55 13.13 -3.90 5.31
N MET A 56 12.02 -4.40 4.75
CA MET A 56 11.57 -5.75 5.05
C MET A 56 12.52 -6.80 4.46
N LYS A 57 13.14 -7.59 5.33
CA LYS A 57 13.91 -8.76 4.93
C LYS A 57 12.97 -9.92 4.59
N ARG A 58 13.38 -10.72 3.60
CA ARG A 58 12.66 -11.98 3.28
C ARG A 58 12.82 -12.97 4.44
N PRO A 59 11.80 -13.80 4.71
CA PRO A 59 10.47 -13.81 4.09
C PRO A 59 9.61 -12.63 4.59
N PHE A 60 8.90 -11.95 3.69
CA PHE A 60 8.11 -10.74 3.96
C PHE A 60 6.91 -11.01 4.90
N LYS A 61 7.19 -11.32 6.16
CA LYS A 61 6.20 -11.69 7.18
C LYS A 61 5.33 -10.51 7.54
N ASP A 62 5.93 -9.34 7.71
CA ASP A 62 5.23 -8.09 8.04
C ASP A 62 4.24 -7.74 6.96
N LEU A 63 4.68 -7.75 5.69
CA LEU A 63 3.77 -7.60 4.56
C LEU A 63 2.64 -8.62 4.65
N LYS A 64 2.91 -9.90 4.95
CA LYS A 64 1.86 -10.92 5.02
C LYS A 64 0.84 -10.66 6.13
N ALA A 65 1.30 -10.15 7.27
CA ALA A 65 0.52 -9.83 8.44
C ALA A 65 -0.36 -8.58 8.27
N VAL A 66 -0.05 -7.71 7.31
CA VAL A 66 -0.91 -6.56 7.00
C VAL A 66 -2.28 -7.03 6.55
N ASN A 67 -3.30 -6.61 7.29
CA ASN A 67 -4.69 -6.80 6.93
C ASN A 67 -5.14 -5.65 6.02
N ILE A 68 -5.41 -5.98 4.75
CA ILE A 68 -5.72 -4.97 3.73
C ILE A 68 -7.05 -4.26 4.01
N ASP A 69 -8.04 -5.00 4.52
CA ASP A 69 -9.36 -4.45 4.83
C ASP A 69 -9.30 -3.43 5.98
N GLU A 70 -8.60 -3.79 7.04
CA GLU A 70 -8.36 -2.90 8.20
C GLU A 70 -7.55 -1.68 7.78
N LEU A 71 -6.51 -1.87 6.97
CA LEU A 71 -5.67 -0.80 6.46
C LEU A 71 -6.47 0.22 5.64
N VAL A 72 -7.28 -0.26 4.70
CA VAL A 72 -8.18 0.60 3.91
C VAL A 72 -9.17 1.31 4.82
N SER A 73 -9.76 0.61 5.80
CA SER A 73 -10.68 1.22 6.77
C SER A 73 -10.02 2.31 7.60
N ASP A 74 -8.77 2.11 8.05
CA ASP A 74 -8.02 3.12 8.81
C ASP A 74 -7.72 4.37 7.97
N ILE A 75 -7.28 4.18 6.73
CA ILE A 75 -7.03 5.29 5.80
C ILE A 75 -8.32 6.05 5.52
N LEU A 76 -9.43 5.36 5.20
CA LEU A 76 -10.72 6.00 4.97
C LEU A 76 -11.24 6.75 6.20
N LYS A 77 -10.96 6.27 7.41
CA LYS A 77 -11.29 6.98 8.66
C LYS A 77 -10.45 8.24 8.84
N LYS A 78 -9.18 8.22 8.45
CA LYS A 78 -8.30 9.38 8.51
C LYS A 78 -8.60 10.44 7.45
N LEU A 79 -9.12 10.01 6.29
CA LEU A 79 -9.55 10.89 5.21
C LEU A 79 -10.94 11.49 5.43
N LYS A 80 -11.64 11.11 6.50
CA LYS A 80 -12.98 11.56 6.86
C LYS A 80 -12.94 12.69 7.87
#